data_AF-A0A0N5A5T8-F1
#
_entry.id   AF-A0A0N5A5T8-F1
#
_cell.length_a   1.000
_cell.length_b   1.000
_cell.length_c   1.000
_cell.angle_alpha   90.00
_cell.angle_beta   90.00
_cell.angle_gamma   90.00
#
_symmetry.space_group_name_H-M   'P 1'
#
loop_
_entity.id
_entity.type
_entity.pdbx_description
1 polymer ?
#
loop_
_entity_poly.entity_id
_entity_poly.type
_entity_poly.pdbx_seq_one_letter_code
_entity_poly.pdbx_strand_id
1 'polypeptide(L)'
;MTQQRITLSDQCSNVGWSLTEVLAQKHDKRLWSLDGGPAGLPEEVVSQIFTSSGASVSYCEGGSVLLLMKAAALETLAARNSFGDRVDAVNRYLEAQMTILAEHTSEIVETVRSISPDALARNVNEMSKSSTLGSFFPRVKEAFMLELFDHLGSNKLADILSAFSVAPYEYRAGWPDLIVIQSAGMKLVEVKTSDKLLDSQLRFAEGIASPMGFDCRVVRLKAMKQ
;
A
#
# COMPACT_ATOMS: atom_id res chain seq x y z
N MET A 1 30.84 25.16 4.22
CA MET A 1 29.36 25.26 4.20
C MET A 1 28.80 24.02 4.88
N THR A 2 28.24 24.17 6.08
CA THR A 2 27.63 23.07 6.83
C THR A 2 26.35 22.66 6.12
N GLN A 3 26.31 21.46 5.53
CA GLN A 3 25.11 20.92 4.91
C GLN A 3 24.02 20.83 5.99
N GLN A 4 22.96 21.62 5.85
CA GLN A 4 21.84 21.62 6.78
C GLN A 4 21.18 20.23 6.74
N ARG A 5 21.08 19.59 7.91
CA ARG A 5 20.57 18.20 8.00
C ARG A 5 19.05 18.22 7.76
N ILE A 6 18.61 17.81 6.57
CA ILE A 6 17.19 17.70 6.19
C ILE A 6 16.42 16.94 7.26
N THR A 7 15.34 17.50 7.81
CA THR A 7 14.50 16.88 8.84
C THR A 7 13.34 16.08 8.22
N LEU A 8 12.63 15.28 9.04
CA LEU A 8 11.39 14.61 8.58
C LEU A 8 10.35 15.65 8.12
N SER A 9 10.25 16.78 8.83
CA SER A 9 9.33 17.86 8.47
C SER A 9 9.66 18.46 7.11
N ASP A 10 10.95 18.63 6.81
CA ASP A 10 11.39 19.11 5.49
C ASP A 10 11.04 18.11 4.40
N GLN A 11 11.30 16.81 4.62
CA GLN A 11 10.92 15.77 3.64
C GLN A 11 9.42 15.75 3.38
N CYS A 12 8.60 15.77 4.44
CA CYS A 12 7.15 15.78 4.34
C CYS A 12 6.66 17.00 3.52
N SER A 13 7.21 18.18 3.81
CA SER A 13 6.87 19.41 3.10
C SER A 13 7.25 19.33 1.61
N ASN A 14 8.41 18.76 1.29
CA ASN A 14 8.89 18.62 -0.09
C ASN A 14 8.01 17.71 -0.94
N VAL A 15 7.47 16.64 -0.36
CA VAL A 15 6.58 15.69 -1.08
C VAL A 15 5.09 16.00 -0.89
N GLY A 16 4.76 17.09 -0.19
CA GLY A 16 3.38 17.52 0.05
C GLY A 16 2.58 16.64 1.02
N TRP A 17 3.24 15.89 1.90
CA TRP A 17 2.57 15.04 2.90
C TRP A 17 2.43 15.78 4.22
N SER A 18 1.23 15.80 4.82
CA SER A 18 1.05 16.45 6.12
C SER A 18 1.70 15.63 7.24
N LEU A 19 2.42 16.26 8.17
CA LEU A 19 2.99 15.63 9.36
C LEU A 19 2.15 15.91 10.60
N THR A 20 1.64 14.87 11.24
CA THR A 20 0.97 14.94 12.54
C THR A 20 1.82 14.26 13.60
N GLU A 21 1.95 14.90 14.77
CA GLU A 21 2.66 14.32 15.91
C GLU A 21 1.66 13.87 16.96
N VAL A 22 1.83 12.64 17.45
CA VAL A 22 0.99 12.06 18.48
C VAL A 22 1.85 11.68 19.67
N LEU A 23 1.51 12.18 20.84
CA LEU A 23 2.14 11.75 22.08
C LEU A 23 1.67 10.34 22.44
N ALA A 24 2.62 9.45 22.68
CA ALA A 24 2.38 8.05 23.00
C ALA A 24 3.32 7.58 24.10
N GLN A 25 2.89 6.60 24.88
CA GLN A 25 3.75 5.93 25.85
C GLN A 25 4.64 4.94 25.10
N LYS A 26 5.96 5.07 25.29
CA LYS A 26 6.93 4.12 24.78
C LYS A 26 7.28 3.12 25.87
N HIS A 27 6.93 1.86 25.68
CA HIS A 27 7.18 0.79 26.64
C HIS A 27 8.52 0.10 26.39
N ASP A 28 8.89 -0.08 25.12
CA ASP A 28 10.17 -0.61 24.69
C ASP A 28 10.53 -0.09 23.28
N LYS A 29 11.56 -0.64 22.61
CA LYS A 29 12.04 -0.22 21.29
C LYS A 29 10.94 -0.15 20.23
N ARG A 30 10.07 -1.15 20.18
CA ARG A 30 8.98 -1.26 19.19
C ARG A 30 7.58 -1.27 19.80
N LEU A 31 7.47 -1.27 21.14
CA LEU A 31 6.19 -1.39 21.82
C LEU A 31 5.72 -0.02 22.31
N TRP A 32 4.58 0.42 21.80
CA TRP A 32 3.99 1.73 22.06
C TRP A 32 2.53 1.58 22.47
N SER A 33 1.95 2.57 23.14
CA SER A 33 0.50 2.67 23.32
C SER A 33 0.04 4.13 23.31
N LEU A 34 -1.22 4.33 22.93
CA LEU A 34 -1.94 5.58 23.21
C LEU A 34 -2.47 5.54 24.64
N ASP A 35 -2.85 6.70 25.17
CA ASP A 35 -3.30 6.91 26.56
C ASP A 35 -4.26 5.82 27.06
N GLY A 36 -3.76 4.89 27.89
CA GLY A 36 -4.52 3.75 28.43
C GLY A 36 -4.93 2.65 27.42
N GLY A 37 -4.57 2.78 26.15
CA GLY A 37 -4.87 1.82 25.08
C GLY A 37 -3.94 0.59 25.06
N PRO A 38 -4.28 -0.45 24.28
CA PRO A 38 -3.46 -1.63 24.14
C PRO A 38 -2.11 -1.30 23.49
N ALA A 39 -1.05 -1.90 24.03
CA ALA A 39 0.29 -1.74 23.50
C ALA A 39 0.52 -2.60 22.26
N GLY A 40 1.21 -2.07 21.25
CA GLY A 40 1.49 -2.76 19.99
C GLY A 40 2.65 -2.15 19.21
N LEU A 41 2.84 -2.61 17.98
CA LEU A 41 3.76 -1.98 17.03
C LEU A 41 3.29 -0.55 16.70
N PRO A 42 4.19 0.37 16.30
CA PRO A 42 3.80 1.76 15.99
C PRO A 42 2.60 1.86 15.04
N GLU A 43 2.56 1.01 14.02
CA GLU A 43 1.54 1.00 12.99
C GLU A 43 0.20 0.44 13.51
N GLU A 44 0.26 -0.54 14.42
CA GLU A 44 -0.91 -1.06 15.13
C GLU A 44 -1.47 -0.05 16.13
N VAL A 45 -0.62 0.78 16.70
CA VAL A 45 -1.02 1.84 17.63
C VAL A 45 -1.63 3.02 16.87
N VAL A 46 -1.05 3.40 15.72
CA VAL A 46 -1.61 4.44 14.86
C VAL A 46 -2.92 3.99 14.22
N SER A 47 -3.05 2.71 13.83
CA SER A 47 -4.30 2.20 13.26
C SER A 47 -5.49 2.36 14.22
N GLN A 48 -5.28 2.26 15.53
CA GLN A 48 -6.32 2.47 16.55
C GLN A 48 -6.95 3.88 16.50
N ILE A 49 -6.18 4.90 16.11
CA ILE A 49 -6.68 6.28 15.96
C ILE A 49 -7.78 6.32 14.88
N PHE A 50 -7.59 5.59 13.80
CA PHE A 50 -8.52 5.56 12.67
C PHE A 50 -9.68 4.59 12.92
N THR A 51 -9.41 3.40 13.45
CA THR A 51 -10.49 2.41 13.72
C THR A 51 -11.46 2.88 14.79
N SER A 52 -11.00 3.60 15.82
CA SER A 52 -11.88 4.20 16.84
C SER A 52 -12.84 5.26 16.27
N SER A 53 -12.51 5.85 15.11
CA SER A 53 -13.38 6.76 14.36
C SER A 53 -14.30 6.05 13.35
N GLY A 54 -14.29 4.71 13.34
CA GLY A 54 -15.11 3.89 12.44
C GLY A 54 -14.49 3.66 11.05
N ALA A 55 -13.20 3.97 10.85
CA ALA A 55 -12.52 3.71 9.58
C ALA A 55 -12.12 2.24 9.43
N SER A 56 -12.16 1.74 8.19
CA SER A 56 -11.54 0.48 7.80
C SER A 56 -10.05 0.72 7.55
N VAL A 57 -9.18 -0.11 8.13
CA VAL A 57 -7.72 0.09 8.08
C VAL A 57 -7.00 -1.19 7.71
N SER A 58 -6.08 -1.09 6.76
CA SER A 58 -5.14 -2.16 6.43
C SER A 58 -3.71 -1.69 6.66
N TYR A 59 -3.01 -2.36 7.58
CA TYR A 59 -1.57 -2.20 7.81
C TYR A 59 -0.83 -3.28 7.04
N CYS A 60 -0.37 -2.97 5.83
CA CYS A 60 0.27 -3.97 4.95
C CYS A 60 1.29 -3.39 3.97
N GLU A 61 1.78 -2.16 4.19
CA GLU A 61 2.83 -1.55 3.34
C GLU A 61 2.47 -1.59 1.84
N GLY A 62 1.22 -1.26 1.51
CA GLY A 62 0.69 -1.31 0.14
C GLY A 62 0.32 -2.70 -0.40
N GLY A 63 0.52 -3.78 0.36
CA GLY A 63 0.22 -5.16 -0.05
C GLY A 63 -1.19 -5.34 -0.61
N SER A 64 -2.20 -4.70 -0.01
CA SER A 64 -3.58 -4.74 -0.51
C SER A 64 -3.72 -4.12 -1.91
N VAL A 65 -3.02 -3.02 -2.22
CA VAL A 65 -3.06 -2.41 -3.57
C VAL A 65 -2.31 -3.27 -4.57
N LEU A 66 -1.14 -3.79 -4.21
CA LEU A 66 -0.33 -4.65 -5.08
C LEU A 66 -1.08 -5.94 -5.46
N LEU A 67 -1.67 -6.62 -4.48
CA LEU A 67 -2.46 -7.82 -4.74
C LEU A 67 -3.79 -7.50 -5.45
N LEU A 68 -4.38 -6.34 -5.22
CA LEU A 68 -5.57 -5.89 -5.94
C LEU A 68 -5.29 -5.65 -7.43
N MET A 69 -4.21 -4.94 -7.77
CA MET A 69 -3.76 -4.76 -9.16
C MET A 69 -3.54 -6.11 -9.84
N LYS A 70 -2.88 -7.03 -9.12
CA LYS A 70 -2.63 -8.39 -9.61
C LYS A 70 -3.92 -9.17 -9.85
N ALA A 71 -4.88 -9.13 -8.92
CA ALA A 71 -6.16 -9.81 -9.05
C ALA A 71 -6.97 -9.28 -10.24
N ALA A 72 -6.98 -7.96 -10.43
CA ALA A 72 -7.66 -7.32 -11.56
C ALA A 72 -7.00 -7.68 -12.91
N ALA A 73 -5.69 -7.92 -12.92
CA ALA A 73 -4.93 -8.29 -14.11
C ALA A 73 -4.84 -9.81 -14.35
N LEU A 74 -5.33 -10.64 -13.42
CA LEU A 74 -4.96 -12.06 -13.32
C LEU A 74 -5.22 -12.86 -14.59
N GLU A 75 -6.32 -12.61 -15.30
CA GLU A 75 -6.65 -13.36 -16.52
C GLU A 75 -5.59 -13.18 -17.60
N THR A 76 -5.17 -11.95 -17.85
CA THR A 76 -4.14 -11.64 -18.86
C THR A 76 -2.77 -12.10 -18.38
N LEU A 77 -2.47 -11.93 -17.09
CA LEU A 77 -1.24 -12.45 -16.48
C LEU A 77 -1.12 -13.98 -16.63
N ALA A 78 -2.23 -14.71 -16.45
CA ALA A 78 -2.28 -16.15 -16.62
C ALA A 78 -2.21 -16.56 -18.11
N ALA A 79 -2.95 -15.88 -18.98
CA ALA A 79 -2.97 -16.17 -20.42
C ALA A 79 -1.61 -15.90 -21.10
N ARG A 80 -0.87 -14.90 -20.61
CA ARG A 80 0.47 -14.55 -21.10
C ARG A 80 1.60 -15.21 -20.31
N ASN A 81 1.29 -16.03 -19.31
CA ASN A 81 2.30 -16.73 -18.53
C ASN A 81 3.12 -17.66 -19.43
N SER A 82 4.44 -17.48 -19.44
CA SER A 82 5.34 -18.23 -20.33
C SER A 82 5.38 -19.74 -20.04
N PHE A 83 4.97 -20.17 -18.85
CA PHE A 83 4.86 -21.59 -18.49
C PHE A 83 3.49 -22.19 -18.82
N GLY A 84 2.52 -21.37 -19.25
CA GLY A 84 1.13 -21.80 -19.42
C GLY A 84 0.47 -22.25 -18.11
N ASP A 85 0.96 -21.75 -16.96
CA ASP A 85 0.55 -22.18 -15.64
C ASP A 85 -0.12 -21.04 -14.85
N ARG A 86 -1.43 -21.18 -14.61
CA ARG A 86 -2.20 -20.22 -13.81
C ARG A 86 -1.74 -20.20 -12.35
N VAL A 87 -1.29 -21.33 -11.80
CA VAL A 87 -0.77 -21.39 -10.43
C VAL A 87 0.51 -20.57 -10.31
N ASP A 88 1.39 -20.61 -11.31
CA ASP A 88 2.54 -19.72 -11.38
C ASP A 88 2.11 -18.25 -11.46
N ALA A 89 1.15 -17.89 -12.32
CA ALA A 89 0.64 -16.52 -12.40
C ALA A 89 0.05 -16.03 -11.05
N VAL A 90 -0.68 -16.90 -10.33
CA VAL A 90 -1.19 -16.62 -8.98
C VAL A 90 -0.07 -16.46 -7.96
N ASN A 91 1.03 -17.20 -8.03
CA ASN A 91 2.08 -17.15 -7.00
C ASN A 91 3.20 -16.14 -7.28
N ARG A 92 3.49 -15.86 -8.56
CA ARG A 92 4.59 -14.98 -8.96
C ARG A 92 4.33 -13.52 -8.59
N TYR A 93 5.31 -12.83 -8.05
CA TYR A 93 5.15 -11.42 -7.69
C TYR A 93 4.74 -10.53 -8.86
N LEU A 94 3.95 -9.48 -8.58
CA LEU A 94 3.46 -8.58 -9.62
C LEU A 94 4.61 -7.87 -10.33
N GLU A 95 5.63 -7.42 -9.60
CA GLU A 95 6.80 -6.75 -10.20
C GLU A 95 7.53 -7.65 -11.20
N ALA A 96 7.65 -8.95 -10.90
CA ALA A 96 8.29 -9.91 -11.78
C ALA A 96 7.44 -10.13 -13.03
N GLN A 97 6.12 -10.24 -12.88
CA GLN A 97 5.22 -10.41 -14.02
C GLN A 97 5.20 -9.18 -14.94
N MET A 98 5.16 -7.97 -14.37
CA MET A 98 5.22 -6.74 -15.17
C MET A 98 6.58 -6.55 -15.86
N THR A 99 7.65 -7.08 -15.28
CA THR A 99 8.98 -7.08 -15.92
C THR A 99 9.07 -8.08 -17.06
N ILE A 100 8.59 -9.31 -16.85
CA ILE A 100 8.62 -10.39 -17.86
C ILE A 100 7.69 -10.06 -19.03
N LEU A 101 6.52 -9.48 -18.74
CA LEU A 101 5.47 -9.19 -19.71
C LEU A 101 5.46 -7.71 -20.12
N ALA A 102 6.61 -7.05 -20.12
CA ALA A 102 6.71 -5.62 -20.41
C ALA A 102 6.07 -5.24 -21.77
N GLU A 103 6.23 -6.10 -22.79
CA GLU A 103 5.64 -5.92 -24.13
C GLU A 103 4.10 -6.03 -24.14
N HIS A 104 3.49 -6.59 -23.10
CA HIS A 104 2.05 -6.75 -22.93
C HIS A 104 1.44 -5.75 -21.95
N THR A 105 2.20 -4.76 -21.48
CA THR A 105 1.74 -3.81 -20.45
C THR A 105 0.40 -3.15 -20.79
N SER A 106 0.21 -2.69 -22.04
CA SER A 106 -1.05 -2.06 -22.45
C SER A 106 -2.26 -2.99 -22.37
N GLU A 107 -2.09 -4.27 -22.72
CA GLU A 107 -3.13 -5.29 -22.63
C GLU A 107 -3.48 -5.60 -21.16
N ILE A 108 -2.47 -5.70 -20.31
CA ILE A 108 -2.63 -5.94 -18.87
C ILE A 108 -3.38 -4.75 -18.22
N VAL A 109 -2.98 -3.52 -18.53
CA VAL A 109 -3.64 -2.30 -18.02
C VAL A 109 -5.10 -2.21 -18.48
N GLU A 110 -5.39 -2.56 -19.74
CA GLU A 110 -6.77 -2.57 -20.25
C GLU A 110 -7.62 -3.66 -19.58
N THR A 111 -7.01 -4.79 -19.23
CA THR A 111 -7.67 -5.85 -18.46
C THR A 111 -8.10 -5.33 -17.09
N VAL A 112 -7.23 -4.59 -16.40
CA VAL A 112 -7.59 -3.94 -15.13
C VAL A 112 -8.69 -2.91 -15.32
N ARG A 113 -8.63 -2.11 -16.39
CA ARG A 113 -9.60 -1.04 -16.66
C ARG A 113 -11.00 -1.59 -16.90
N SER A 114 -11.10 -2.75 -17.54
CA SER A 114 -12.35 -3.40 -17.95
C SER A 114 -12.86 -4.48 -16.99
N ILE A 115 -12.17 -4.74 -15.87
CA ILE A 115 -12.56 -5.79 -14.92
C ILE A 115 -13.94 -5.53 -14.31
N SER A 116 -14.81 -6.53 -14.36
CA SER A 116 -16.10 -6.49 -13.63
C SER A 116 -15.91 -6.80 -12.14
N PRO A 117 -16.74 -6.26 -11.23
CA PRO A 117 -16.69 -6.58 -9.80
C PRO A 117 -16.75 -8.09 -9.51
N ASP A 118 -17.60 -8.84 -10.22
CA ASP A 118 -17.73 -10.29 -10.04
C ASP A 118 -16.46 -11.05 -10.45
N ALA A 119 -15.82 -10.65 -11.56
CA ALA A 119 -14.57 -11.24 -12.00
C ALA A 119 -13.42 -10.94 -11.02
N LEU A 120 -13.36 -9.70 -10.54
CA LEU A 120 -12.40 -9.31 -9.53
C LEU A 120 -12.57 -10.13 -8.24
N ALA A 121 -13.80 -10.25 -7.74
CA ALA A 121 -14.08 -11.02 -6.52
C ALA A 121 -13.66 -12.49 -6.65
N ARG A 122 -13.90 -13.10 -7.82
CA ARG A 122 -13.42 -14.46 -8.09
C ARG A 122 -11.89 -14.55 -8.05
N ASN A 123 -11.18 -13.61 -8.68
CA ASN A 123 -9.73 -13.60 -8.74
C ASN A 123 -9.10 -13.34 -7.37
N VAL A 124 -9.69 -12.43 -6.58
CA VAL A 124 -9.29 -12.17 -5.20
C VAL A 124 -9.44 -13.43 -4.34
N ASN A 125 -10.58 -14.13 -4.42
CA ASN A 125 -10.83 -15.37 -3.69
C ASN A 125 -9.93 -16.53 -4.16
N GLU A 126 -9.53 -16.56 -5.43
CA GLU A 126 -8.53 -17.52 -5.90
C GLU A 126 -7.15 -17.24 -5.30
N MET A 127 -6.71 -15.97 -5.35
CA MET A 127 -5.43 -15.56 -4.79
C MET A 127 -5.37 -15.73 -3.27
N SER A 128 -6.47 -15.50 -2.55
CA SER A 128 -6.54 -15.64 -1.08
C SER A 128 -6.36 -17.08 -0.61
N LYS A 129 -6.56 -18.07 -1.49
CA LYS A 129 -6.31 -19.50 -1.22
C LYS A 129 -4.85 -19.92 -1.42
N SER A 130 -4.01 -19.07 -2.02
CA SER A 130 -2.58 -19.36 -2.16
C SER A 130 -1.87 -19.24 -0.81
N SER A 131 -1.35 -20.35 -0.29
CA SER A 131 -0.51 -20.37 0.90
C SER A 131 0.79 -19.59 0.70
N THR A 132 1.35 -19.62 -0.51
CA THR A 132 2.54 -18.86 -0.88
C THR A 132 2.29 -17.37 -0.77
N LEU A 133 1.23 -16.84 -1.40
CA LEU A 133 0.88 -15.43 -1.28
C LEU A 133 0.55 -15.06 0.17
N GLY A 134 -0.20 -15.90 0.88
CA GLY A 134 -0.52 -15.69 2.30
C GLY A 134 0.71 -15.58 3.19
N SER A 135 1.80 -16.29 2.86
CA SER A 135 3.07 -16.18 3.59
C SER A 135 3.81 -14.86 3.34
N PHE A 136 3.71 -14.30 2.12
CA PHE A 136 4.36 -13.05 1.75
C PHE A 136 3.53 -11.81 2.13
N PHE A 137 2.20 -11.94 2.15
CA PHE A 137 1.26 -10.86 2.45
C PHE A 137 0.31 -11.23 3.60
N PRO A 138 0.81 -11.59 4.79
CA PRO A 138 0.00 -12.18 5.88
C PRO A 138 -1.07 -11.23 6.45
N ARG A 139 -0.89 -9.92 6.25
CA ARG A 139 -1.81 -8.88 6.74
C ARG A 139 -2.87 -8.48 5.71
N VAL A 140 -2.74 -8.88 4.45
CA VAL A 140 -3.73 -8.55 3.40
C VAL A 140 -4.99 -9.39 3.62
N LYS A 141 -6.16 -8.75 3.49
CA LYS A 141 -7.48 -9.36 3.69
C LYS A 141 -8.33 -9.18 2.44
N GLU A 142 -9.02 -10.23 2.04
CA GLU A 142 -9.92 -10.25 0.88
C GLU A 142 -10.98 -9.14 0.96
N ALA A 143 -11.70 -9.05 2.09
CA ALA A 143 -12.74 -8.04 2.27
C ALA A 143 -12.20 -6.61 2.09
N PHE A 144 -10.98 -6.33 2.57
CA PHE A 144 -10.38 -5.01 2.43
C PHE A 144 -9.95 -4.72 0.98
N MET A 145 -9.47 -5.71 0.23
CA MET A 145 -9.15 -5.51 -1.19
C MET A 145 -10.39 -5.17 -2.01
N LEU A 146 -11.53 -5.79 -1.71
CA LEU A 146 -12.80 -5.48 -2.38
C LEU A 146 -13.31 -4.09 -1.99
N GLU A 147 -13.29 -3.74 -0.70
CA GLU A 147 -13.63 -2.39 -0.23
C GLU A 147 -12.73 -1.32 -0.86
N LEU A 148 -11.43 -1.61 -1.00
CA LEU A 148 -10.47 -0.73 -1.65
C LEU A 148 -10.78 -0.56 -3.15
N PHE A 149 -11.22 -1.61 -3.83
CA PHE A 149 -11.64 -1.51 -5.22
C PHE A 149 -12.91 -0.67 -5.38
N ASP A 150 -13.89 -0.82 -4.48
CA ASP A 150 -15.10 0.01 -4.49
C ASP A 150 -14.75 1.50 -4.33
N HIS A 151 -13.67 1.82 -3.62
CA HIS A 151 -13.21 3.19 -3.43
C HIS A 151 -12.39 3.74 -4.61
N LEU A 152 -11.47 2.93 -5.16
CA LEU A 152 -10.59 3.36 -6.26
C LEU A 152 -11.29 3.31 -7.62
N GLY A 153 -12.08 2.27 -7.86
CA GLY A 153 -12.59 1.90 -9.17
C GLY A 153 -11.52 1.37 -10.13
N SER A 154 -11.97 0.75 -11.22
CA SER A 154 -11.08 0.12 -12.21
C SER A 154 -10.17 1.11 -12.92
N ASN A 155 -10.67 2.30 -13.26
CA ASN A 155 -9.89 3.33 -13.95
C ASN A 155 -8.67 3.77 -13.12
N LYS A 156 -8.90 4.09 -11.83
CA LYS A 156 -7.81 4.51 -10.95
C LYS A 156 -6.81 3.39 -10.73
N LEU A 157 -7.29 2.16 -10.54
CA LEU A 157 -6.43 0.99 -10.38
C LEU A 157 -5.57 0.73 -11.63
N ALA A 158 -6.14 0.91 -12.83
CA ALA A 158 -5.43 0.78 -14.09
C ALA A 158 -4.36 1.87 -14.24
N ASP A 159 -4.64 3.11 -13.84
CA ASP A 159 -3.68 4.21 -13.86
C ASP A 159 -2.52 3.95 -12.88
N ILE A 160 -2.80 3.43 -11.69
CA ILE A 160 -1.77 3.01 -10.73
C ILE A 160 -0.90 1.90 -11.32
N LEU A 161 -1.51 0.86 -11.93
CA LEU A 161 -0.75 -0.22 -12.56
C LEU A 161 0.11 0.28 -13.71
N SER A 162 -0.40 1.22 -14.51
CA SER A 162 0.37 1.85 -15.59
C SER A 162 1.55 2.66 -15.07
N ALA A 163 1.45 3.31 -13.91
CA ALA A 163 2.59 3.98 -13.29
C ALA A 163 3.57 2.97 -12.70
N PHE A 164 3.06 1.96 -12.01
CA PHE A 164 3.85 0.86 -11.43
C PHE A 164 4.69 0.13 -12.48
N SER A 165 4.14 -0.09 -13.68
CA SER A 165 4.79 -0.84 -14.75
C SER A 165 6.04 -0.17 -15.33
N VAL A 166 6.21 1.15 -15.12
CA VAL A 166 7.40 1.89 -15.58
C VAL A 166 8.67 1.43 -14.86
N ALA A 167 8.56 1.12 -13.56
CA ALA A 167 9.67 0.63 -12.74
C ALA A 167 9.17 -0.35 -11.67
N PRO A 168 8.75 -1.58 -12.06
CA PRO A 168 8.01 -2.48 -11.16
C PRO A 168 8.76 -2.83 -9.88
N TYR A 169 10.07 -3.05 -9.97
CA TYR A 169 10.90 -3.36 -8.81
C TYR A 169 11.18 -2.16 -7.91
N GLU A 170 11.06 -0.94 -8.42
CA GLU A 170 11.20 0.27 -7.61
C GLU A 170 9.90 0.60 -6.87
N TYR A 171 8.75 0.40 -7.53
CA TYR A 171 7.42 0.72 -6.99
C TYR A 171 6.75 -0.41 -6.22
N ARG A 172 7.37 -1.59 -6.13
CA ARG A 172 6.91 -2.67 -5.21
C ARG A 172 7.07 -2.31 -3.73
N ALA A 173 7.85 -1.27 -3.42
CA ALA A 173 8.16 -0.84 -2.07
C ALA A 173 7.99 0.67 -1.93
N GLY A 174 7.92 1.15 -0.67
CA GLY A 174 7.76 2.58 -0.38
C GLY A 174 6.30 3.05 -0.28
N TRP A 175 5.34 2.14 -0.47
CA TRP A 175 3.95 2.39 -0.12
C TRP A 175 3.83 2.69 1.38
N PRO A 176 2.96 3.63 1.80
CA PRO A 176 2.74 3.92 3.20
C PRO A 176 2.24 2.70 3.98
N ASP A 177 2.58 2.66 5.28
CA ASP A 177 2.26 1.53 6.17
C ASP A 177 0.76 1.19 6.17
N LEU A 178 -0.08 2.22 6.27
CA LEU A 178 -1.53 2.09 6.40
C LEU A 178 -2.27 2.59 5.16
N ILE A 179 -3.30 1.85 4.78
CA ILE A 179 -4.39 2.31 3.92
C ILE A 179 -5.62 2.47 4.81
N VAL A 180 -6.21 3.66 4.83
CA VAL A 180 -7.36 4.01 5.66
C VAL A 180 -8.52 4.38 4.75
N ILE A 181 -9.64 3.67 4.87
CA ILE A 181 -10.89 3.96 4.15
C ILE A 181 -11.92 4.46 5.16
N GLN A 182 -12.50 5.62 4.85
CA GLN A 182 -13.59 6.23 5.62
C GLN A 182 -14.58 6.88 4.67
N SER A 183 -15.76 7.27 5.19
CA SER A 183 -16.84 7.87 4.38
C SER A 183 -16.40 9.08 3.54
N ALA A 184 -15.42 9.85 4.03
CA ALA A 184 -14.91 11.04 3.34
C ALA A 184 -13.82 10.77 2.29
N GLY A 185 -13.33 9.52 2.14
CA GLY A 185 -12.22 9.22 1.25
C GLY A 185 -11.26 8.15 1.78
N MET A 186 -10.30 7.77 0.93
CA MET A 186 -9.14 6.97 1.27
C MET A 186 -7.94 7.85 1.61
N LYS A 187 -7.15 7.43 2.60
CA LYS A 187 -5.84 8.03 2.93
C LYS A 187 -4.76 6.98 2.97
N LEU A 188 -3.54 7.39 2.65
CA LEU A 188 -2.34 6.60 2.85
C LEU A 188 -1.54 7.21 4.00
N VAL A 189 -1.23 6.42 5.03
CA VAL A 189 -0.59 6.92 6.25
C VAL A 189 0.71 6.18 6.49
N GLU A 190 1.79 6.93 6.48
CA GLU A 190 3.13 6.49 6.85
C GLU A 190 3.33 6.74 8.35
N VAL A 191 3.87 5.76 9.06
CA VAL A 191 4.08 5.82 10.50
C VAL A 191 5.56 5.98 10.77
N LYS A 192 5.89 6.98 11.60
CA LYS A 192 7.26 7.27 12.01
C LYS A 192 7.39 7.31 13.51
N THR A 193 8.59 7.02 14.00
CA THR A 193 8.94 7.26 15.40
C THR A 193 10.06 8.29 15.48
N SER A 194 11.31 7.85 15.41
CA SER A 194 12.50 8.70 15.37
C SER A 194 13.13 8.81 13.98
N ASP A 195 12.68 7.99 13.03
CA ASP A 195 13.21 7.87 11.69
C ASP A 195 12.59 8.88 10.70
N LYS A 196 13.06 8.81 9.45
CA LYS A 196 12.75 9.72 8.35
C LYS A 196 12.09 8.95 7.21
N LEU A 197 11.56 9.67 6.22
CA LEU A 197 11.12 9.01 4.99
C LEU A 197 12.31 8.36 4.29
N LEU A 198 12.14 7.11 3.86
CA LEU A 198 13.10 6.36 3.07
C LEU A 198 13.07 6.81 1.61
N ASP A 199 14.15 6.58 0.87
CA ASP A 199 14.22 6.96 -0.55
C ASP A 199 13.13 6.27 -1.38
N SER A 200 12.74 5.03 -1.03
CA SER A 200 11.61 4.33 -1.67
C SER A 200 10.28 5.04 -1.45
N GLN A 201 10.07 5.62 -0.26
CA GLN A 201 8.85 6.37 0.07
C GLN A 201 8.81 7.71 -0.66
N LEU A 202 9.95 8.38 -0.80
CA LEU A 202 10.08 9.59 -1.62
C LEU A 202 9.80 9.30 -3.10
N ARG A 203 10.37 8.21 -3.65
CA ARG A 203 10.06 7.76 -5.01
C ARG A 203 8.59 7.42 -5.21
N PHE A 204 7.97 6.72 -4.25
CA PHE A 204 6.53 6.45 -4.28
C PHE A 204 5.71 7.75 -4.27
N ALA A 205 6.10 8.71 -3.43
CA ALA A 205 5.41 9.99 -3.31
C ALA A 205 5.39 10.75 -4.64
N GLU A 206 6.53 10.81 -5.32
CA GLU A 206 6.69 11.53 -6.60
C GLU A 206 6.13 10.76 -7.80
N GLY A 207 6.36 9.45 -7.86
CA GLY A 207 6.04 8.63 -9.03
C GLY A 207 4.61 8.10 -9.07
N ILE A 208 3.99 7.91 -7.91
CA ILE A 208 2.63 7.35 -7.81
C ILE A 208 1.72 8.30 -7.03
N ALA A 209 2.08 8.68 -5.81
CA ALA A 209 1.10 9.33 -4.93
C ALA A 209 0.64 10.71 -5.43
N SER A 210 1.58 11.58 -5.78
CA SER A 210 1.28 12.93 -6.26
C SER A 210 0.57 12.93 -7.62
N PRO A 211 1.05 12.19 -8.65
CA PRO A 211 0.34 12.08 -9.94
C PRO A 211 -1.07 11.53 -9.79
N MET A 212 -1.28 10.63 -8.82
CA MET A 212 -2.59 10.04 -8.54
C MET A 212 -3.41 10.85 -7.53
N GLY A 213 -2.91 11.96 -7.00
CA GLY A 213 -3.63 12.79 -6.05
C GLY A 213 -4.06 12.06 -4.77
N PHE A 214 -3.25 11.12 -4.27
CA PHE A 214 -3.55 10.46 -2.99
C PHE A 214 -3.39 11.41 -1.80
N ASP A 215 -4.33 11.35 -0.84
CA ASP A 215 -4.19 12.00 0.47
C ASP A 215 -3.19 11.21 1.31
N CYS A 216 -1.91 11.56 1.19
CA CYS A 216 -0.81 10.97 1.93
C CYS A 216 -0.44 11.80 3.17
N ARG A 217 -0.19 11.10 4.29
CA ARG A 217 0.15 11.74 5.57
C ARG A 217 1.22 10.94 6.30
N VAL A 218 1.94 11.63 7.18
CA VAL A 218 2.85 11.02 8.14
C VAL A 218 2.30 11.22 9.55
N VAL A 219 2.17 10.12 10.30
CA VAL A 219 1.89 10.16 11.75
C VAL A 219 3.16 9.77 12.48
N ARG A 220 3.69 10.71 13.27
CA ARG A 220 4.86 10.47 14.11
C ARG A 220 4.47 10.25 15.57
N LEU A 221 4.77 9.06 16.10
CA LEU A 221 4.69 8.79 17.53
C LEU A 221 5.88 9.43 18.26
N LYS A 222 5.58 10.32 19.21
CA LYS A 222 6.55 10.93 20.12
C LYS A 222 6.37 10.36 21.51
N ALA A 223 7.48 9.92 22.11
CA ALA A 223 7.45 9.46 23.49
C ALA A 223 7.03 10.61 24.42
N MET A 224 6.05 10.35 25.28
CA MET A 224 5.73 11.25 26.39
C MET A 224 6.97 11.44 27.25
N LYS A 225 7.29 12.69 27.58
CA LYS A 225 8.33 12.98 28.58
C LYS A 225 7.74 12.60 29.94
N GLN A 226 8.42 11.70 30.65
CA GLN A 226 8.17 11.46 32.07
C GLN A 226 8.52 12.71 32.87
#